data_AF-B4DJC8-F1
#
_entry.id   AF-B4DJC8-F1
#
_cell.length_a   1.000
_cell.length_b   1.000
_cell.length_c   1.000
_cell.angle_alpha   90.00
_cell.angle_beta   90.00
_cell.angle_gamma   90.00
#
_symmetry.space_group_name_H-M   'P 1'
#
loop_
_entity.id
_entity.type
_entity.pdbx_description
1 polymer ?
#
loop_
_entity_poly.entity_id
_entity_poly.type
_entity_poly.pdbx_seq_one_letter_code
_entity_poly.pdbx_strand_id
1 'polypeptide(L)'
;MGNIFANLFKGLFGKKEMRILMVGLDAAGKTTILYKLKLGEIVTTIPTIGFNVETVEYKNISFTVWDVGGQDKIRPLWRHYFQNTQGLIFVVDSNDRERVNEAREELMRMLAEITDKLGLHSLRHRNWYIQATCATSGDGLYEGLDWLSNQLRNQK
;
A
#
# COMPACT_ATOMS: atom_id res chain seq x y z
N MET A 1 -41.62 10.52 -7.77
CA MET A 1 -41.05 9.69 -6.69
C MET A 1 -39.71 9.03 -7.09
N GLY A 2 -38.83 9.73 -7.83
CA GLY A 2 -37.57 9.13 -8.33
C GLY A 2 -36.28 9.60 -7.66
N ASN A 3 -36.31 10.65 -6.82
CA ASN A 3 -35.10 11.28 -6.27
C ASN A 3 -34.90 11.10 -4.76
N ILE A 4 -35.85 10.48 -4.06
CA ILE A 4 -35.76 10.30 -2.59
C ILE A 4 -34.98 9.02 -2.25
N PHE A 5 -35.18 7.94 -3.00
CA PHE A 5 -34.42 6.69 -2.82
C PHE A 5 -32.94 6.83 -3.21
N ALA A 6 -32.62 7.58 -4.27
CA ALA A 6 -31.23 7.78 -4.71
C ALA A 6 -30.34 8.49 -3.67
N ASN A 7 -30.93 9.40 -2.88
CA ASN A 7 -30.22 10.10 -1.79
C ASN A 7 -30.18 9.27 -0.49
N LEU A 8 -31.16 8.38 -0.26
CA LEU A 8 -31.19 7.49 0.89
C LEU A 8 -30.17 6.34 0.77
N PHE A 9 -29.93 5.83 -0.44
CA PHE A 9 -28.91 4.80 -0.70
C PHE A 9 -27.48 5.34 -0.80
N LYS A 10 -27.28 6.66 -0.95
CA LYS A 10 -25.94 7.26 -0.86
C LYS A 10 -25.33 7.16 0.53
N GLY A 11 -26.15 7.08 1.58
CA GLY A 11 -25.72 6.86 2.96
C GLY A 11 -25.50 5.39 3.35
N LEU A 12 -25.91 4.45 2.49
CA LEU A 12 -25.81 3.00 2.72
C LEU A 12 -24.64 2.33 1.97
N PHE A 13 -23.84 3.08 1.21
CA PHE A 13 -22.55 2.59 0.72
C PHE A 13 -21.56 2.57 1.89
N GLY A 14 -21.56 1.45 2.62
CA GLY A 14 -20.55 1.16 3.64
C GLY A 14 -19.14 1.29 3.06
N LYS A 15 -18.17 1.65 3.91
CA LYS A 15 -16.75 1.68 3.54
C LYS A 15 -16.37 0.31 2.95
N LYS A 16 -15.75 0.30 1.76
CA LYS A 16 -15.24 -0.93 1.15
C LYS A 16 -13.90 -1.23 1.82
N GLU A 17 -13.90 -2.19 2.74
CA GLU A 17 -12.66 -2.66 3.35
C GLU A 17 -11.81 -3.37 2.29
N MET A 18 -10.63 -2.82 2.00
CA MET A 18 -9.66 -3.40 1.08
C MET A 18 -8.32 -3.49 1.79
N ARG A 19 -7.77 -4.69 1.91
CA ARG A 19 -6.43 -4.87 2.46
C ARG A 19 -5.41 -4.50 1.40
N ILE A 20 -4.76 -3.36 1.61
CA ILE A 20 -3.61 -2.92 0.81
C ILE A 20 -2.36 -3.14 1.62
N LEU A 21 -1.39 -3.85 1.06
CA LEU A 21 -0.11 -4.11 1.69
C LEU A 21 0.90 -3.05 1.25
N MET A 22 1.53 -2.33 2.18
CA MET A 22 2.66 -1.43 1.89
C MET A 22 3.95 -2.06 2.40
N VAL A 23 4.95 -2.25 1.53
CA VAL A 23 6.25 -2.85 1.84
C VAL A 23 7.39 -2.16 1.08
N GLY A 24 8.63 -2.52 1.37
CA GLY A 24 9.84 -1.90 0.83
C GLY A 24 11.01 -2.03 1.80
N LEU A 25 12.22 -1.70 1.37
CA LEU A 25 13.42 -1.78 2.21
C LEU A 25 13.32 -0.85 3.44
N ASP A 26 14.16 -1.08 4.44
CA ASP A 26 14.28 -0.18 5.58
C ASP A 26 14.73 1.21 5.12
N ALA A 27 14.35 2.24 5.89
CA ALA A 27 14.57 3.65 5.56
C ALA A 27 13.88 4.17 4.27
N ALA A 28 13.16 3.35 3.50
CA ALA A 28 12.51 3.78 2.26
C ALA A 28 11.39 4.85 2.41
N GLY A 29 10.98 5.17 3.64
CA GLY A 29 9.94 6.19 3.90
C GLY A 29 8.52 5.67 4.10
N LYS A 30 8.32 4.34 4.23
CA LYS A 30 7.00 3.71 4.46
C LYS A 30 6.25 4.32 5.64
N THR A 31 6.91 4.38 6.79
CA THR A 31 6.33 4.91 8.03
C THR A 31 6.00 6.41 7.89
N THR A 32 6.84 7.17 7.20
CA THR A 32 6.58 8.59 6.91
C THR A 32 5.33 8.77 6.03
N ILE A 33 5.19 7.97 4.97
CA ILE A 33 3.99 7.97 4.12
C ILE A 33 2.75 7.66 4.97
N LEU A 34 2.82 6.61 5.78
CA LEU A 34 1.74 6.18 6.68
C LEU A 34 1.27 7.32 7.59
N TYR A 35 2.18 7.98 8.32
CA TYR A 35 1.80 9.08 9.22
C TYR A 35 1.25 10.27 8.46
N LYS A 36 1.84 10.61 7.30
CA LYS A 36 1.38 11.70 6.46
C LYS A 36 -0.07 11.48 6.01
N LEU A 37 -0.42 10.24 5.66
CA LEU A 37 -1.78 9.87 5.26
C LEU A 37 -2.76 9.76 6.45
N LYS A 38 -2.29 9.31 7.62
CA LYS A 38 -3.14 9.10 8.81
C LYS A 38 -3.52 10.40 9.52
N LEU A 39 -2.60 11.37 9.57
CA LEU A 39 -2.73 12.56 10.42
C LEU A 39 -2.87 13.86 9.65
N GLY A 40 -2.62 13.85 8.33
CA GLY A 40 -2.51 15.09 7.54
C GLY A 40 -1.29 15.96 7.88
N GLU A 41 -0.43 15.51 8.80
CA GLU A 41 0.71 16.25 9.35
C GLU A 41 2.02 15.46 9.22
N ILE A 42 3.15 16.18 9.25
CA ILE A 42 4.50 15.60 9.18
C ILE A 42 4.92 15.19 10.58
N VAL A 43 4.96 13.88 10.85
CA VAL A 43 5.55 13.35 12.08
C VAL A 43 6.94 12.78 11.77
N THR A 44 7.97 13.28 12.44
CA THR A 44 9.32 12.68 12.40
C THR A 44 9.27 11.32 13.07
N THR A 45 9.40 10.24 12.29
CA THR A 45 9.30 8.87 12.81
C THR A 45 10.60 8.46 13.51
N ILE A 46 10.51 7.95 14.74
CA ILE A 46 11.60 7.26 15.42
C ILE A 46 11.66 5.82 14.86
N PRO A 47 12.84 5.25 14.53
CA PRO A 47 12.94 3.89 14.01
C PRO A 47 12.23 2.88 14.93
N THR A 48 11.31 2.08 14.37
CA THR A 48 10.53 1.10 15.12
C THR A 48 11.35 -0.15 15.41
N ILE A 49 11.45 -0.55 16.69
CA ILE A 49 11.92 -1.88 17.09
C ILE A 49 10.72 -2.83 16.97
N GLY A 50 10.55 -3.46 15.81
CA GLY A 50 9.52 -4.48 15.58
C GLY A 50 8.28 -4.01 14.81
N PHE A 51 7.43 -5.00 14.50
CA PHE A 51 6.24 -4.93 13.65
C PHE A 51 5.24 -3.85 14.09
N ASN A 52 4.98 -2.86 13.25
CA ASN A 52 3.84 -1.96 13.42
C ASN A 52 2.83 -2.16 12.27
N VAL A 53 1.55 -2.34 12.62
CA VAL A 53 0.46 -2.57 11.65
C VAL A 53 -0.56 -1.49 11.89
N GLU A 54 -0.79 -0.66 10.87
CA GLU A 54 -1.61 0.52 11.02
C GLU A 54 -2.63 0.61 9.89
N THR A 55 -3.89 0.83 10.24
CA THR A 55 -4.95 1.01 9.26
C THR A 55 -5.18 2.50 9.00
N VAL A 56 -5.06 2.93 7.75
CA VAL A 56 -5.31 4.31 7.30
C VAL A 56 -6.59 4.35 6.48
N GLU A 57 -7.44 5.34 6.71
CA GLU A 57 -8.63 5.56 5.89
C GLU A 57 -8.36 6.60 4.82
N TYR A 58 -8.67 6.29 3.56
CA TYR A 58 -8.67 7.26 2.47
C TYR A 58 -9.89 7.03 1.57
N LYS A 59 -10.69 8.09 1.40
CA LYS A 59 -12.04 8.03 0.79
C LYS A 59 -12.90 6.95 1.49
N ASN A 60 -13.37 5.96 0.76
CA ASN A 60 -14.18 4.85 1.27
C ASN A 60 -13.37 3.56 1.41
N ILE A 61 -12.04 3.65 1.57
CA ILE A 61 -11.10 2.51 1.61
C ILE A 61 -10.24 2.58 2.88
N SER A 62 -10.07 1.43 3.54
CA SER A 62 -9.21 1.27 4.73
C SER A 62 -7.94 0.49 4.38
N PHE A 63 -6.79 1.15 4.29
CA PHE A 63 -5.47 0.61 3.92
C PHE A 63 -4.76 0.02 5.15
N THR A 64 -4.35 -1.26 5.13
CA THR A 64 -3.58 -1.89 6.22
C THR A 64 -2.08 -1.81 5.94
N VAL A 65 -1.41 -0.78 6.45
CA VAL A 65 0.03 -0.60 6.29
C VAL A 65 0.80 -1.52 7.24
N TRP A 66 1.77 -2.22 6.68
CA TRP A 66 2.67 -3.12 7.40
C TRP A 66 4.04 -2.44 7.49
N ASP A 67 4.30 -1.75 8.59
CA ASP A 67 5.66 -1.35 8.96
C ASP A 67 6.36 -2.56 9.59
N VAL A 68 6.60 -3.55 8.75
CA VAL A 68 7.55 -4.63 9.02
C VAL A 68 8.89 -4.07 8.59
N GLY A 69 9.81 -3.91 9.54
CA GLY A 69 11.14 -3.36 9.23
C GLY A 69 11.73 -4.04 7.99
N GLY A 70 12.28 -3.26 7.07
CA GLY A 70 12.77 -3.79 5.80
C GLY A 70 14.14 -4.46 5.91
N GLN A 71 14.61 -4.77 7.12
CA GLN A 71 15.87 -5.47 7.35
C GLN A 71 15.76 -6.92 6.87
N ASP A 72 16.81 -7.43 6.22
CA ASP A 72 16.86 -8.75 5.57
C ASP A 72 16.28 -9.87 6.44
N LYS A 73 16.63 -9.87 7.74
CA LYS A 73 16.25 -10.93 8.68
C LYS A 73 14.74 -11.08 8.90
N ILE A 74 13.96 -10.03 8.66
CA ILE A 74 12.52 -10.00 8.98
C ILE A 74 11.62 -9.87 7.74
N ARG A 75 12.18 -9.61 6.55
CA ARG A 75 11.45 -9.69 5.26
C ARG A 75 10.69 -11.01 5.02
N PRO A 76 11.20 -12.18 5.47
CA PRO A 76 10.46 -13.43 5.42
C PRO A 76 9.04 -13.37 5.98
N LEU A 77 8.75 -12.43 6.88
CA LEU A 77 7.47 -12.34 7.58
C LEU A 77 6.40 -11.62 6.76
N TRP A 78 6.77 -10.89 5.70
CA TRP A 78 5.82 -10.24 4.78
C TRP A 78 4.80 -11.22 4.21
N ARG A 79 5.24 -12.47 3.97
CA ARG A 79 4.45 -13.53 3.35
C ARG A 79 3.19 -13.93 4.14
N HIS A 80 3.13 -13.60 5.43
CA HIS A 80 1.97 -13.88 6.28
C HIS A 80 0.81 -12.90 6.03
N TYR A 81 1.07 -11.81 5.32
CA TYR A 81 0.10 -10.73 5.10
C TYR A 81 -0.45 -10.68 3.68
N PHE A 82 0.05 -11.53 2.77
CA PHE A 82 -0.40 -11.58 1.38
C PHE A 82 -1.84 -12.07 1.22
N GLN A 83 -2.34 -12.89 2.17
CA GLN A 83 -3.70 -13.40 2.10
C GLN A 83 -4.72 -12.27 2.15
N ASN A 84 -5.72 -12.36 1.27
CA ASN A 84 -6.80 -11.37 1.13
C ASN A 84 -6.31 -9.95 0.83
N THR A 85 -5.10 -9.76 0.32
CA THR A 85 -4.58 -8.45 -0.11
C THR A 85 -5.06 -8.14 -1.53
N GLN A 86 -5.75 -7.01 -1.71
CA GLN A 86 -6.30 -6.57 -3.01
C GLN A 86 -5.33 -5.66 -3.78
N GLY A 87 -4.35 -5.06 -3.12
CA GLY A 87 -3.38 -4.19 -3.76
C GLY A 87 -2.08 -4.07 -2.96
N LEU A 88 -1.03 -3.64 -3.65
CA LEU A 88 0.33 -3.56 -3.12
C LEU A 88 0.89 -2.16 -3.39
N ILE A 89 1.51 -1.56 -2.38
CA ILE A 89 2.34 -0.37 -2.48
C ILE A 89 3.77 -0.79 -2.16
N PHE A 90 4.68 -0.65 -3.13
CA PHE A 90 6.10 -0.90 -2.92
C PHE A 90 6.85 0.43 -2.88
N VAL A 91 7.49 0.74 -1.76
CA VAL A 91 8.19 2.01 -1.53
C VAL A 91 9.69 1.82 -1.76
N VAL A 92 10.28 2.71 -2.56
CA VAL A 92 11.70 2.71 -2.92
C VAL A 92 12.31 4.07 -2.58
N ASP A 93 13.42 4.09 -1.86
CA ASP A 93 14.22 5.31 -1.71
C ASP A 93 14.93 5.60 -3.04
N SER A 94 14.56 6.70 -3.69
CA SER A 94 15.16 7.10 -4.97
C SER A 94 16.59 7.64 -4.83
N ASN A 95 17.01 7.97 -3.61
CA ASN A 95 18.36 8.43 -3.32
C ASN A 95 19.32 7.26 -2.98
N ASP A 96 18.79 6.10 -2.61
CA ASP A 96 19.58 4.91 -2.28
C ASP A 96 19.92 4.07 -3.53
N ARG A 97 20.95 4.52 -4.24
CA ARG A 97 21.42 3.86 -5.47
C ARG A 97 22.10 2.52 -5.21
N GLU A 98 22.62 2.31 -4.01
CA GLU A 98 23.34 1.09 -3.65
C GLU A 98 22.37 -0.09 -3.47
N ARG A 99 21.20 0.16 -2.87
CA ARG A 99 20.19 -0.87 -2.58
C ARG A 99 19.05 -0.96 -3.57
N VAL A 100 19.09 -0.21 -4.69
CA VAL A 100 18.02 -0.27 -5.71
C VAL A 100 17.87 -1.67 -6.33
N ASN A 101 18.98 -2.40 -6.52
CA ASN A 101 18.95 -3.76 -7.04
C ASN A 101 18.34 -4.74 -6.03
N GLU A 102 18.67 -4.58 -4.75
CA GLU A 102 18.07 -5.34 -3.66
C GLU A 102 16.56 -5.10 -3.57
N ALA A 103 16.12 -3.84 -3.68
CA ALA A 103 14.71 -3.49 -3.72
C ALA A 103 13.97 -4.17 -4.89
N ARG A 104 14.61 -4.21 -6.07
CA ARG A 104 14.08 -4.92 -7.24
C ARG A 104 13.97 -6.42 -6.98
N GLU A 105 15.00 -7.05 -6.43
CA GLU A 105 15.01 -8.49 -6.14
C GLU A 105 13.90 -8.88 -5.15
N GLU A 106 13.71 -8.09 -4.08
CA GLU A 106 12.65 -8.31 -3.11
C GLU A 106 11.25 -8.12 -3.71
N LEU A 107 11.05 -7.09 -4.55
CA LEU A 107 9.80 -6.90 -5.28
C LEU A 107 9.49 -8.11 -6.16
N MET A 108 10.47 -8.61 -6.91
CA MET A 108 10.30 -9.76 -7.81
C MET A 108 10.01 -11.04 -7.03
N ARG A 109 10.72 -11.29 -5.92
CA ARG A 109 10.47 -12.42 -5.03
C ARG A 109 9.05 -12.39 -4.48
N MET A 110 8.62 -11.25 -3.94
CA MET A 110 7.27 -11.09 -3.40
C MET A 110 6.21 -11.27 -4.48
N LEU A 111 6.39 -10.67 -5.66
CA LEU A 111 5.44 -10.80 -6.76
C LEU A 111 5.29 -12.26 -7.20
N ALA A 112 6.37 -13.05 -7.19
CA ALA A 112 6.30 -14.48 -7.43
C ALA A 112 5.48 -15.20 -6.35
N GLU A 113 5.82 -15.01 -5.07
CA GLU A 113 5.09 -15.64 -3.95
C GLU A 113 3.60 -15.29 -3.91
N ILE A 114 3.23 -14.02 -4.18
CA ILE A 114 1.83 -13.59 -4.26
C ILE A 114 1.11 -14.31 -5.41
N THR A 115 1.78 -14.48 -6.55
CA THR A 115 1.20 -15.17 -7.71
C THR A 115 0.88 -16.61 -7.37
N ASP A 116 1.83 -17.30 -6.73
CA ASP A 116 1.71 -18.71 -6.37
C ASP A 116 0.62 -18.91 -5.31
N LYS A 117 0.63 -18.10 -4.24
CA LYS A 117 -0.31 -18.24 -3.12
C LYS A 117 -1.74 -17.87 -3.46
N LEU A 118 -1.94 -16.91 -4.35
CA LEU A 118 -3.27 -16.46 -4.75
C LEU A 118 -3.77 -17.18 -6.02
N GLY A 119 -3.01 -18.16 -6.55
CA GLY A 119 -3.39 -18.91 -7.75
C GLY A 119 -3.46 -18.04 -9.02
N LEU A 120 -2.73 -16.91 -9.04
CA LEU A 120 -2.83 -15.88 -10.08
C LEU A 120 -1.96 -16.18 -11.30
N HIS A 121 -1.46 -17.41 -11.46
CA HIS A 121 -0.74 -17.83 -12.67
C HIS A 121 -1.55 -17.61 -13.96
N SER A 122 -2.88 -17.50 -13.83
CA SER A 122 -3.84 -17.19 -14.90
C SER A 122 -4.03 -15.67 -15.15
N LEU A 123 -3.69 -14.79 -14.21
CA LEU A 123 -3.82 -13.33 -14.34
C LEU A 123 -2.56 -12.74 -14.99
N ARG A 124 -2.48 -12.86 -16.31
CA ARG A 124 -1.36 -12.34 -17.12
C ARG A 124 -1.26 -10.81 -17.22
N HIS A 125 -2.13 -10.05 -16.55
CA HIS A 125 -2.11 -8.59 -16.57
C HIS A 125 -2.22 -8.01 -15.16
N ARG A 126 -1.08 -7.78 -14.51
CA ARG A 126 -1.02 -6.97 -13.28
C ARG A 126 -0.96 -5.50 -13.68
N ASN A 127 -1.97 -4.72 -13.29
CA ASN A 127 -1.93 -3.27 -13.42
C ASN A 127 -0.92 -2.70 -12.44
N TRP A 128 0.00 -1.88 -12.92
CA TRP A 128 1.02 -1.23 -12.12
C TRP A 128 1.12 0.24 -12.48
N TYR A 129 1.62 1.04 -11.55
CA TYR A 129 1.85 2.46 -11.70
C TYR A 129 3.02 2.87 -10.81
N ILE A 130 3.84 3.79 -11.30
CA ILE A 130 4.93 4.39 -10.54
C ILE A 130 4.59 5.85 -10.34
N GLN A 131 4.67 6.30 -9.10
CA GLN A 131 4.40 7.67 -8.71
C GLN A 131 5.64 8.20 -7.98
N ALA A 132 6.21 9.31 -8.49
CA ALA A 132 7.22 10.05 -7.76
C ALA A 132 6.56 10.72 -6.56
N THR A 133 7.16 10.60 -5.38
CA THR A 133 6.59 11.17 -4.15
C THR A 133 7.66 11.74 -3.24
N CYS A 134 7.27 12.70 -2.42
CA CYS A 134 8.05 13.15 -1.27
C CYS A 134 7.23 12.86 -0.01
N ALA A 135 7.63 11.83 0.75
CA ALA A 135 6.87 11.40 1.91
C ALA A 135 6.74 12.49 2.99
N THR A 136 7.75 13.35 3.12
CA THR A 136 7.76 14.43 4.11
C THR A 136 6.83 15.58 3.72
N SER A 137 6.93 16.12 2.50
CA SER A 137 6.01 17.20 2.06
C SER A 137 4.60 16.66 1.80
N GLY A 138 4.47 15.41 1.38
CA GLY A 138 3.23 14.75 0.95
C GLY A 138 2.98 14.81 -0.55
N ASP A 139 3.89 15.43 -1.31
CA ASP A 139 3.73 15.59 -2.76
C ASP A 139 3.69 14.22 -3.44
N GLY A 140 2.77 14.05 -4.40
CA GLY A 140 2.60 12.82 -5.16
C GLY A 140 1.84 11.69 -4.44
N LEU A 141 1.63 11.76 -3.12
CA LEU A 141 0.98 10.67 -2.37
C LEU A 141 -0.49 10.51 -2.79
N TYR A 142 -1.19 11.62 -2.98
CA TYR A 142 -2.61 11.62 -3.33
C TYR A 142 -2.86 11.08 -4.74
N GLU A 143 -1.99 11.40 -5.68
CA GLU A 143 -2.04 10.94 -7.07
C GLU A 143 -1.86 9.43 -7.16
N GLY A 144 -0.88 8.89 -6.43
CA GLY A 144 -0.66 7.44 -6.33
C GLY A 144 -1.84 6.71 -5.69
N LEU A 145 -2.40 7.25 -4.61
CA LEU A 145 -3.58 6.68 -3.95
C LEU A 145 -4.85 6.80 -4.80
N ASP A 146 -5.02 7.88 -5.56
CA ASP A 146 -6.16 8.05 -6.44
C ASP A 146 -6.14 7.01 -7.56
N TRP A 147 -4.98 6.80 -8.19
CA TRP A 147 -4.81 5.73 -9.16
C TRP A 147 -5.16 4.36 -8.57
N LEU A 148 -4.59 4.03 -7.42
CA LEU A 148 -4.81 2.73 -6.76
C LEU A 148 -6.28 2.52 -6.40
N SER A 149 -6.91 3.54 -5.82
CA SER A 149 -8.35 3.53 -5.52
C SER A 149 -9.19 3.28 -6.77
N ASN A 150 -8.86 3.91 -7.90
CA ASN A 150 -9.59 3.71 -9.15
C ASN A 150 -9.42 2.29 -9.71
N GLN A 151 -8.22 1.70 -9.62
CA GLN A 151 -8.02 0.30 -10.02
C GLN A 151 -8.88 -0.66 -9.18
N LEU A 152 -8.90 -0.47 -7.86
CA LEU A 152 -9.60 -1.35 -6.92
C LEU A 152 -11.12 -1.22 -6.94
N ARG A 153 -11.63 -0.06 -7.38
CA ARG A 153 -13.06 0.16 -7.62
C ARG A 153 -13.54 -0.56 -8.88
N ASN A 154 -12.67 -0.66 -9.89
CA ASN A 154 -13.03 -1.19 -11.21
C ASN A 154 -12.80 -2.72 -11.34
N GLN A 155 -12.06 -3.32 -10.40
CA GLN A 155 -12.01 -4.78 -10.27
C GLN A 155 -13.37 -5.29 -9.77
N LYS A 156 -14.11 -5.95 -10.68
CA LYS A 156 -15.34 -6.68 -10.40
C LYS A 156 -15.05 -8.03 -9.76
#